data_AF-A0A650ENR8-F1
#
_entry.id   AF-A0A650ENR8-F1
#
_cell.length_a   1.000
_cell.length_b   1.000
_cell.length_c   1.000
_cell.angle_alpha   90.00
_cell.angle_beta   90.00
_cell.angle_gamma   90.00
#
_symmetry.space_group_name_H-M   'P 1'
#
loop_
_entity.id
_entity.type
_entity.pdbx_description
1 polymer ?
#
loop_
_entity_poly.entity_id
_entity_poly.type
_entity_poly.pdbx_seq_one_letter_code
_entity_poly.pdbx_strand_id
1 'polypeptide(L)'
;MCEKMLKKIFEKLKFSKIASPESFKAAQDSMLNIINRFAMLDEKSKNLAEKYPEQKKIIHRCFENTKKIEPSVSVRAGKFEQALALQITKVSSAIDKILTNGDEQKFGKELELLERYVRVRTNADNGAGDE
;
A
#
# COMPACT_ATOMS: atom_id res chain seq x y z
N MET A 1 5.46 -37.66 -25.31
CA MET A 1 5.87 -37.83 -23.89
C MET A 1 5.91 -36.52 -23.10
N CYS A 2 6.10 -35.35 -23.74
CA CYS A 2 6.17 -34.04 -23.08
C CYS A 2 4.83 -33.43 -22.62
N GLU A 3 3.70 -33.83 -23.21
CA GLU A 3 2.38 -33.26 -22.87
C GLU A 3 1.89 -33.60 -21.46
N LYS A 4 2.16 -34.82 -20.97
CA LYS A 4 1.79 -35.20 -19.59
C LYS A 4 2.65 -34.49 -18.54
N MET A 5 3.89 -34.14 -18.88
CA MET A 5 4.79 -33.39 -18.01
C MET A 5 4.37 -31.91 -17.97
N LEU A 6 4.03 -31.33 -19.13
CA LEU A 6 3.48 -29.98 -19.25
C LEU A 6 2.11 -29.84 -18.56
N LYS A 7 1.22 -30.83 -18.68
CA LYS A 7 -0.06 -30.84 -17.92
C LYS A 7 0.15 -30.90 -16.42
N LYS A 8 1.08 -31.72 -15.91
CA LYS A 8 1.42 -31.74 -14.47
C LYS A 8 2.05 -30.44 -13.99
N ILE A 9 2.85 -29.78 -14.83
CA ILE A 9 3.43 -28.46 -14.57
C ILE A 9 2.31 -27.40 -14.55
N PHE A 10 1.38 -27.43 -15.52
CA PHE A 10 0.22 -26.53 -15.57
C PHE A 10 -0.81 -26.82 -14.47
N GLU A 11 -0.98 -28.04 -13.99
CA GLU A 11 -1.82 -28.34 -12.81
C GLU A 11 -1.17 -27.87 -11.51
N LYS A 12 0.17 -27.94 -11.40
CA LYS A 12 0.90 -27.33 -10.29
C LYS A 12 0.95 -25.80 -10.35
N LEU A 13 0.84 -25.21 -11.54
CA LEU A 13 0.87 -23.75 -11.76
C LEU A 13 -0.53 -23.10 -11.76
N LYS A 14 -1.58 -23.81 -12.20
CA LYS A 14 -2.98 -23.32 -12.17
C LYS A 14 -3.63 -23.41 -10.78
N PHE A 15 -2.94 -23.99 -9.81
CA PHE A 15 -3.39 -24.06 -8.41
C PHE A 15 -2.35 -23.57 -7.41
N SER A 16 -1.66 -22.44 -7.67
CA SER A 16 -1.37 -21.55 -6.53
C SER A 16 -2.67 -20.81 -6.16
N LYS A 17 -3.64 -21.61 -5.69
CA LYS A 17 -4.96 -21.27 -5.16
C LYS A 17 -5.75 -20.26 -6.02
N ILE A 18 -6.83 -20.73 -6.65
CA ILE A 18 -8.07 -19.97 -6.62
C ILE A 18 -8.18 -19.47 -5.18
N ALA A 19 -8.02 -18.17 -4.94
CA ALA A 19 -8.19 -17.64 -3.62
C ALA A 19 -9.53 -18.16 -3.12
N SER A 20 -9.52 -18.92 -2.01
CA SER A 20 -10.78 -19.23 -1.36
C SER A 20 -11.51 -17.90 -1.14
N PRO A 21 -12.84 -17.84 -1.25
CA PRO A 21 -13.60 -16.63 -0.96
C PRO A 21 -13.15 -15.95 0.35
N GLU A 22 -12.71 -16.74 1.33
CA GLU A 22 -12.10 -16.30 2.58
C GLU A 22 -10.77 -15.53 2.39
N SER A 23 -9.86 -16.01 1.54
CA SER A 23 -8.59 -15.31 1.25
C SER A 23 -8.78 -14.04 0.42
N PHE A 24 -9.77 -14.00 -0.47
CA PHE A 24 -10.14 -12.77 -1.18
C PHE A 24 -10.78 -11.75 -0.23
N LYS A 25 -11.67 -12.20 0.65
CA LYS A 25 -12.26 -11.37 1.71
C LYS A 25 -11.19 -10.81 2.65
N ALA A 26 -10.20 -11.62 3.05
CA ALA A 26 -9.09 -11.16 3.87
C ALA A 26 -8.23 -10.08 3.18
N ALA A 27 -8.02 -10.21 1.86
CA ALA A 27 -7.34 -9.17 1.08
C ALA A 27 -8.19 -7.89 0.98
N GLN A 28 -9.51 -8.01 0.80
CA GLN A 28 -10.44 -6.87 0.80
C GLN A 28 -10.45 -6.14 2.15
N ASP A 29 -10.53 -6.87 3.26
CA ASP A 29 -10.49 -6.32 4.61
C ASP A 29 -9.15 -5.61 4.88
N SER A 30 -8.04 -6.19 4.41
CA SER A 30 -6.70 -5.59 4.51
C SER A 30 -6.61 -4.29 3.72
N MET A 31 -7.14 -4.26 2.50
CA MET A 31 -7.15 -3.07 1.66
C MET A 31 -8.06 -1.97 2.24
N LEU A 32 -9.23 -2.33 2.76
CA LEU A 32 -10.12 -1.39 3.44
C LEU A 32 -9.46 -0.76 4.67
N ASN A 33 -8.72 -1.56 5.46
CA ASN A 33 -7.94 -1.06 6.59
C ASN A 33 -6.86 -0.07 6.14
N ILE A 34 -6.16 -0.35 5.03
CA ILE A 34 -5.17 0.57 4.45
C ILE A 34 -5.84 1.90 4.03
N ILE A 35 -6.98 1.85 3.33
CA ILE A 35 -7.73 3.05 2.91
C ILE A 35 -8.14 3.87 4.12
N ASN A 36 -8.70 3.24 5.16
CA ASN A 36 -9.12 3.91 6.39
C ASN A 36 -7.93 4.57 7.09
N ARG A 37 -6.77 3.90 7.15
CA ARG A 37 -5.54 4.46 7.72
C ARG A 37 -5.03 5.67 6.93
N PHE A 38 -5.12 5.66 5.60
CA PHE A 38 -4.80 6.83 4.80
C PHE A 38 -5.79 7.97 4.99
N ALA A 39 -7.09 7.69 5.12
CA ALA A 39 -8.09 8.71 5.40
C ALA A 39 -7.79 9.42 6.74
N MET A 40 -7.47 8.65 7.78
CA MET A 40 -7.03 9.20 9.07
C MET A 40 -5.73 10.00 8.93
N LEU A 41 -4.78 9.52 8.12
CA LEU A 41 -3.51 10.22 7.88
C LEU A 41 -3.72 11.56 7.15
N ASP A 42 -4.57 11.58 6.13
CA ASP A 42 -4.95 12.78 5.37
C ASP A 42 -5.60 13.81 6.29
N GLU A 43 -6.58 13.38 7.09
CA GLU A 43 -7.23 14.24 8.07
C GLU A 43 -6.23 14.82 9.07
N LYS A 44 -5.37 13.98 9.63
CA LYS A 44 -4.34 14.41 10.57
C LYS A 44 -3.35 15.39 9.94
N SER A 45 -3.02 15.20 8.66
CA SER A 45 -2.14 16.11 7.93
C SER A 45 -2.70 17.52 7.81
N LYS A 46 -4.03 17.70 7.84
CA LYS A 46 -4.66 19.03 7.81
C LYS A 46 -4.25 19.88 9.00
N ASN A 47 -4.03 19.24 10.15
CA ASN A 47 -3.56 19.87 11.39
C ASN A 47 -2.08 20.26 11.37
N LEU A 48 -1.28 19.80 10.38
CA LEU A 48 0.10 20.29 10.23
C LEU A 48 0.10 21.80 10.01
N ALA A 49 1.12 22.47 10.55
CA ALA A 49 1.30 23.91 10.38
C ALA A 49 1.35 24.29 8.88
N GLU A 50 0.98 25.55 8.57
CA GLU A 50 0.98 26.08 7.19
C GLU A 50 2.35 26.00 6.51
N LYS A 51 3.44 25.89 7.27
CA LYS A 51 4.81 25.68 6.76
C LYS A 51 5.06 24.33 6.06
N TYR A 52 4.13 23.38 6.11
CA TYR A 52 4.27 22.06 5.46
C TYR A 52 3.26 21.80 4.33
N PRO A 53 3.09 22.71 3.35
CA PRO A 53 2.05 22.59 2.34
C PRO A 53 2.33 21.44 1.35
N GLU A 54 3.59 21.21 1.01
CA GLU A 54 3.98 20.14 0.08
C GLU A 54 3.78 18.76 0.69
N GLN A 55 4.08 18.60 1.97
CA GLN A 55 3.86 17.34 2.67
C GLN A 55 2.37 16.99 2.77
N LYS A 56 1.50 17.98 3.00
CA LYS A 56 0.03 17.80 2.93
C LYS A 56 -0.40 17.31 1.54
N LYS A 57 0.11 17.91 0.47
CA LYS A 57 -0.19 17.49 -0.92
C LYS A 57 0.26 16.07 -1.21
N ILE A 58 1.44 15.67 -0.74
CA ILE A 58 1.97 14.31 -0.92
C ILE A 58 1.06 13.29 -0.21
N ILE A 59 0.69 13.56 1.05
CA ILE A 59 -0.21 12.68 1.82
C ILE A 59 -1.55 12.54 1.10
N HIS A 60 -2.14 13.65 0.68
CA HIS A 60 -3.39 13.66 -0.04
C HIS A 60 -3.32 12.86 -1.34
N ARG A 61 -2.27 13.08 -2.15
CA ARG A 61 -2.02 12.30 -3.38
C ARG A 61 -1.86 10.81 -3.08
N CYS A 62 -1.17 10.44 -2.01
CA CYS A 62 -1.02 9.04 -1.61
C CYS A 62 -2.37 8.42 -1.25
N PHE A 63 -3.24 9.14 -0.53
CA PHE A 63 -4.60 8.71 -0.23
C PHE A 63 -5.42 8.49 -1.50
N GLU A 64 -5.44 9.46 -2.42
CA GLU A 64 -6.17 9.36 -3.69
C GLU A 64 -5.67 8.20 -4.56
N ASN A 65 -4.37 7.97 -4.62
CA ASN A 65 -3.80 6.84 -5.36
C ASN A 65 -4.12 5.49 -4.70
N THR A 66 -4.21 5.44 -3.37
CA THR A 66 -4.52 4.21 -2.65
C THR A 66 -5.94 3.74 -2.90
N LYS A 67 -6.89 4.66 -3.12
CA LYS A 67 -8.27 4.32 -3.51
C LYS A 67 -8.39 3.60 -4.85
N LYS A 68 -7.35 3.69 -5.70
CA LYS A 68 -7.31 3.08 -7.04
C LYS A 68 -6.70 1.67 -7.03
N ILE A 69 -6.24 1.18 -5.89
CA ILE A 69 -5.57 -0.12 -5.76
C ILE A 69 -6.62 -1.21 -5.53
N GLU A 70 -6.61 -2.26 -6.34
CA GLU A 70 -7.51 -3.40 -6.16
C GLU A 70 -6.96 -4.45 -5.18
N PRO A 71 -7.82 -5.16 -4.43
CA PRO A 71 -7.40 -6.26 -3.55
C PRO A 71 -6.71 -7.38 -4.32
N SER A 72 -5.54 -7.84 -3.85
CA SER A 72 -4.81 -8.93 -4.49
C SER A 72 -4.41 -10.00 -3.48
N VAL A 73 -4.70 -11.25 -3.83
CA VAL A 73 -4.48 -12.44 -2.99
C VAL A 73 -3.07 -13.02 -3.13
N SER A 74 -2.20 -12.36 -3.89
CA SER A 74 -0.82 -12.80 -4.07
C SER A 74 0.01 -12.55 -2.80
N VAL A 75 0.93 -13.47 -2.49
CA VAL A 75 1.87 -13.30 -1.36
C VAL A 75 2.69 -12.01 -1.50
N ARG A 76 3.00 -11.61 -2.74
CA ARG A 76 3.69 -10.36 -3.04
C ARG A 76 2.83 -9.15 -2.64
N ALA A 77 1.55 -9.14 -3.01
CA ALA A 77 0.62 -8.09 -2.61
C ALA A 77 0.45 -8.02 -1.09
N GLY A 78 0.29 -9.16 -0.41
CA GLY A 78 0.18 -9.19 1.05
C GLY A 78 1.41 -8.59 1.77
N LYS A 79 2.63 -8.86 1.27
CA LYS A 79 3.85 -8.21 1.81
C LYS A 79 3.86 -6.70 1.57
N PHE A 80 3.38 -6.25 0.41
CA PHE A 80 3.25 -4.81 0.12
C PHE A 80 2.20 -4.14 1.01
N GLU A 81 1.07 -4.77 1.23
CA GLU A 81 0.00 -4.27 2.11
C GLU A 81 0.49 -4.13 3.56
N GLN A 82 1.24 -5.12 4.06
CA GLN A 82 1.90 -5.03 5.37
C GLN A 82 2.91 -3.87 5.43
N ALA A 83 3.72 -3.70 4.39
CA ALA A 83 4.69 -2.61 4.32
C ALA A 83 4.01 -1.23 4.26
N LEU A 84 2.93 -1.08 3.48
CA LEU A 84 2.11 0.13 3.42
C LEU A 84 1.50 0.45 4.79
N ALA A 85 0.87 -0.53 5.42
CA ALA A 85 0.26 -0.34 6.74
C ALA A 85 1.28 0.12 7.79
N LEU A 86 2.49 -0.45 7.78
CA LEU A 86 3.58 -0.05 8.66
C LEU A 86 4.03 1.40 8.38
N GLN A 87 4.15 1.77 7.11
CA GLN A 87 4.61 3.11 6.74
C GLN A 87 3.58 4.20 7.05
N ILE A 88 2.29 3.93 6.83
CA ILE A 88 1.23 4.86 7.24
C ILE A 88 1.30 5.11 8.75
N THR A 89 1.53 4.06 9.56
CA THR A 89 1.73 4.21 11.00
C THR A 89 2.94 5.09 11.32
N LYS A 90 4.09 4.88 10.65
CA LYS A 90 5.30 5.70 10.87
C LYS A 90 5.09 7.17 10.52
N VAL A 91 4.48 7.47 9.36
CA VAL A 91 4.19 8.85 8.95
C VAL A 91 3.17 9.49 9.88
N SER A 92 2.15 8.74 10.32
CA SER A 92 1.19 9.22 11.32
C SER A 92 1.88 9.60 12.64
N SER A 93 2.78 8.76 13.15
CA SER A 93 3.56 9.07 14.35
C SER A 93 4.55 10.21 14.13
N ALA A 94 5.10 10.37 12.93
CA ALA A 94 5.96 11.50 12.58
C ALA A 94 5.17 12.81 12.61
N ILE A 95 3.92 12.82 12.13
CA ILE A 95 3.04 13.99 12.23
C ILE A 95 2.79 14.37 13.69
N ASP A 96 2.52 13.41 14.59
CA ASP A 96 2.37 13.71 16.04
C ASP A 96 3.61 14.40 16.61
N LYS A 97 4.80 13.92 16.22
CA LYS A 97 6.07 14.50 16.65
C LYS A 97 6.27 15.90 16.09
N ILE A 98 5.91 16.14 14.83
CA ILE A 98 5.96 17.47 14.21
C ILE A 98 5.04 18.44 14.94
N LEU A 99 3.83 18.01 15.32
CA LEU A 99 2.86 18.83 16.04
C LEU A 99 3.31 19.15 17.48
N THR A 100 4.08 18.25 18.10
CA THR A 100 4.49 18.39 19.50
C THR A 100 5.84 19.08 19.70
N ASN A 101 6.92 18.69 18.99
CA ASN A 101 8.26 19.26 19.18
C ASN A 101 9.24 19.12 17.98
N GLY A 102 8.74 18.90 16.76
CA GLY A 102 9.46 19.15 15.50
C GLY A 102 10.68 18.26 15.17
N ASP A 103 10.50 17.25 14.32
CA ASP A 103 11.59 16.57 13.58
C ASP A 103 11.24 16.46 12.09
N GLU A 104 11.42 17.58 11.38
CA GLU A 104 11.06 17.73 9.96
C GLU A 104 11.82 16.79 9.04
N GLN A 105 13.11 16.56 9.29
CA GLN A 105 13.91 15.66 8.47
C GLN A 105 13.41 14.23 8.55
N LYS A 106 13.03 13.76 9.75
CA LYS A 106 12.47 12.43 9.90
C LYS A 106 11.11 12.31 9.22
N PHE A 107 10.27 13.34 9.35
CA PHE A 107 8.97 13.36 8.68
C PHE A 107 9.12 13.26 7.15
N GLY A 108 10.03 14.03 6.56
CA GLY A 108 10.33 13.97 5.12
C GLY A 108 10.74 12.57 4.65
N LYS A 109 11.67 11.92 5.36
CA LYS A 109 12.16 10.57 5.01
C LYS A 109 11.07 9.50 5.06
N GLU A 110 10.23 9.52 6.10
CA GLU A 110 9.12 8.55 6.21
C GLU A 110 8.05 8.82 5.14
N LEU A 111 7.82 10.08 4.80
CA LEU A 111 6.85 10.47 3.76
C LEU A 111 7.29 10.06 2.35
N GLU A 112 8.56 10.28 2.00
CA GLU A 112 9.13 9.81 0.72
C GLU A 112 9.01 8.29 0.58
N LEU A 113 9.25 7.56 1.67
CA LEU A 113 9.15 6.11 1.68
C LEU A 113 7.70 5.65 1.48
N LEU A 114 6.73 6.31 2.13
CA LEU A 114 5.30 6.06 1.93
C LEU A 114 4.90 6.27 0.47
N GLU A 115 5.30 7.41 -0.13
CA GLU A 115 4.98 7.71 -1.53
C GLU A 115 5.55 6.64 -2.48
N ARG A 116 6.78 6.18 -2.24
CA ARG A 116 7.39 5.10 -3.02
C ARG A 116 6.58 3.81 -2.94
N TYR A 117 6.14 3.39 -1.75
CA TYR A 117 5.34 2.17 -1.59
C TYR A 117 4.00 2.28 -2.30
N VAL A 118 3.30 3.41 -2.19
CA VAL A 118 2.03 3.64 -2.89
C VAL A 118 2.24 3.57 -4.39
N ARG A 119 3.25 4.28 -4.92
CA ARG A 119 3.57 4.27 -6.36
C ARG A 119 3.87 2.85 -6.87
N VAL A 120 4.69 2.08 -6.16
CA VAL A 120 5.01 0.71 -6.56
C VAL A 120 3.76 -0.17 -6.54
N ARG A 121 2.90 -0.05 -5.53
CA ARG A 121 1.68 -0.86 -5.44
C ARG A 121 0.64 -0.48 -6.49
N THR A 122 0.47 0.80 -6.79
CA THR A 122 -0.39 1.28 -7.89
C THR A 122 0.15 0.84 -9.26
N ASN A 123 1.46 0.92 -9.48
CA ASN A 123 2.08 0.50 -10.74
C ASN A 123 2.12 -1.02 -10.90
N ALA A 124 2.20 -1.79 -9.80
CA ALA A 124 2.10 -3.25 -9.85
C ALA A 124 0.70 -3.73 -10.28
N ASP A 125 -0.33 -2.90 -10.11
CA ASP A 125 -1.68 -3.13 -10.63
C ASP A 125 -1.76 -2.78 -12.14
N ASN A 126 -1.11 -1.69 -12.55
CA ASN A 126 -1.02 -1.29 -13.97
C ASN A 126 -0.01 -2.11 -14.80
N GLY A 127 0.87 -2.87 -14.15
CA GLY A 127 1.96 -3.65 -14.75
C GLY A 127 1.70 -5.15 -14.79
N ALA A 128 0.42 -5.56 -14.85
CA ALA A 128 0.04 -6.89 -15.34
C ALA A 128 0.02 -6.95 -16.89
N GLY A 129 0.70 -6.02 -17.55
CA GLY A 129 1.12 -6.09 -18.95
C GLY A 129 2.54 -5.54 -19.08
N ASP A 130 3.42 -6.34 -19.72
CA ASP A 130 4.81 -6.05 -20.09
C ASP A 130 5.81 -6.02 -18.89
N GLU A 131 6.80 -6.92 -18.76
CA GLU A 131 7.56 -7.76 -19.71
C GLU A 131 7.87 -9.15 -19.13
#